data_AF-A0A932BXD7-F1
#
_entry.id   AF-A0A932BXD7-F1
#
_cell.length_a   1.000
_cell.length_b   1.000
_cell.length_c   1.000
_cell.angle_alpha   90.00
_cell.angle_beta   90.00
_cell.angle_gamma   90.00
#
_symmetry.space_group_name_H-M   'P 1'
#
loop_
_entity.id
_entity.type
_entity.pdbx_description
1 polymer ?
#
loop_
_entity_poly.entity_id
_entity_poly.type
_entity_poly.pdbx_seq_one_letter_code
_entity_poly.pdbx_strand_id
1 'polypeptide(L)'
;MDPAQDSTTTGAPEPSSESAPKGLREQIGVVRDAIRRLVIAHVDLARAEAGEIGAEIQRVALLAGTAFGALFVTAILLPIGGLLFLADWLLGSIGWGVLLGSLLLLDVAMVAVLRAIGVSSERLGRAFLVAFLAAAVVTILLLLSIAESRVSVGLGLLVLLVAWPVLGGLDVSRSGIDTDALKSRFYPTRTIETTKETIEWVRERTPLGRKS
;
A
#
# COMPACT_ATOMS: atom_id res chain seq x y z
N MET A 1 62.35 35.72 -61.09
CA MET A 1 62.74 35.75 -59.67
C MET A 1 62.01 34.59 -59.02
N ASP A 2 62.79 33.62 -58.55
CA ASP A 2 62.37 32.37 -57.91
C ASP A 2 62.07 32.63 -56.40
N PRO A 3 61.79 31.63 -55.53
CA PRO A 3 60.50 31.40 -54.88
C PRO A 3 60.57 31.51 -53.33
N ALA A 4 59.43 31.48 -52.64
CA ALA A 4 59.31 31.07 -51.23
C ALA A 4 57.82 30.82 -50.94
N GLN A 5 57.33 29.58 -51.00
CA GLN A 5 57.18 28.68 -49.85
C GLN A 5 56.60 29.37 -48.61
N ASP A 6 55.31 29.11 -48.35
CA ASP A 6 54.84 28.96 -46.98
C ASP A 6 53.71 27.93 -46.93
N SER A 7 54.10 26.69 -46.63
CA SER A 7 53.23 25.56 -46.38
C SER A 7 52.89 25.53 -44.90
N THR A 8 51.73 26.07 -44.51
CA THR A 8 51.18 25.85 -43.17
C THR A 8 50.40 24.54 -43.14
N THR A 9 51.09 23.55 -42.58
CA THR A 9 50.67 22.20 -42.24
C THR A 9 49.27 22.13 -41.61
N THR A 10 48.38 21.42 -42.29
CA THR A 10 47.16 20.85 -41.70
C THR A 10 47.58 19.77 -40.71
N GLY A 11 47.52 20.06 -39.41
CA GLY A 11 47.69 19.06 -38.35
C GLY A 11 46.49 18.11 -38.36
N ALA A 12 46.66 16.93 -38.95
CA ALA A 12 45.76 15.80 -38.75
C ALA A 12 45.76 15.42 -37.25
N PRO A 13 44.62 15.04 -36.66
CA PRO A 13 44.62 14.48 -35.31
C PRO A 13 45.46 13.20 -35.30
N GLU A 14 46.47 13.16 -34.42
CA GLU A 14 47.27 11.97 -34.18
C GLU A 14 46.35 10.77 -33.89
N PRO A 15 46.58 9.60 -34.50
CA PRO A 15 45.92 8.38 -34.07
C PRO A 15 46.39 8.09 -32.65
N SER A 16 45.47 8.27 -31.69
CA SER A 16 45.66 7.88 -30.29
C SER A 16 46.26 6.48 -30.23
N SER A 17 47.37 6.38 -29.52
CA SER A 17 48.15 5.16 -29.29
C SER A 17 47.29 3.90 -29.21
N GLU A 18 47.63 2.98 -30.11
CA GLU A 18 47.23 1.59 -30.10
C GLU A 18 47.43 1.03 -28.68
N SER A 19 46.32 0.76 -27.98
CA SER A 19 46.33 0.22 -26.64
C SER A 19 47.05 -1.12 -26.64
N ALA A 20 48.21 -1.19 -26.00
CA ALA A 20 48.97 -2.42 -25.80
C ALA A 20 48.05 -3.56 -25.31
N PRO A 21 48.22 -4.81 -25.79
CA PRO A 21 47.34 -5.91 -25.44
C PRO A 21 47.33 -6.14 -23.93
N LYS A 22 46.17 -5.90 -23.30
CA LYS A 22 45.98 -6.03 -21.84
C LYS A 22 46.41 -7.42 -21.39
N GLY A 23 47.25 -7.49 -20.37
CA GLY A 23 47.72 -8.76 -19.82
C GLY A 23 46.56 -9.61 -19.29
N LEU A 24 46.69 -10.94 -19.37
CA LEU A 24 45.64 -11.91 -19.01
C LEU A 24 45.15 -11.73 -17.55
N ARG A 25 46.05 -11.33 -16.64
CA ARG A 25 45.71 -10.98 -15.25
C ARG A 25 44.84 -9.74 -15.13
N GLU A 26 45.05 -8.77 -16.01
CA GLU A 26 44.31 -7.51 -16.05
C GLU A 26 42.90 -7.72 -16.62
N GLN A 27 42.78 -8.60 -17.62
CA GLN A 27 41.48 -9.05 -18.13
C GLN A 27 40.68 -9.82 -17.07
N ILE A 28 41.34 -10.72 -16.32
CA ILE A 28 40.72 -11.43 -15.19
C ILE A 28 40.24 -10.44 -14.11
N GLY A 29 41.03 -9.40 -13.82
CA GLY A 29 40.64 -8.34 -12.89
C GLY A 29 39.37 -7.60 -13.34
N VAL A 30 39.30 -7.21 -14.61
CA VAL A 30 38.11 -6.55 -15.19
C VAL A 30 36.87 -7.45 -15.12
N VAL A 31 37.01 -8.75 -15.42
CA VAL A 31 35.90 -9.71 -15.32
C VAL A 31 35.45 -9.87 -13.87
N ARG A 32 36.38 -10.03 -12.93
CA ARG A 32 36.08 -10.13 -11.50
C ARG A 32 35.35 -8.90 -10.98
N ASP A 33 35.80 -7.71 -11.37
CA ASP A 33 35.17 -6.46 -10.97
C ASP A 33 33.78 -6.29 -11.57
N ALA A 34 33.58 -6.69 -12.83
CA ALA A 34 32.27 -6.72 -13.46
C ALA A 34 31.31 -7.67 -12.73
N ILE A 35 31.77 -8.89 -12.40
CA ILE A 35 31.00 -9.87 -11.61
C ILE A 35 30.63 -9.28 -10.25
N ARG A 36 31.59 -8.64 -9.56
CA ARG A 36 31.34 -8.03 -8.25
C ARG A 36 30.28 -6.92 -8.32
N ARG A 37 30.35 -6.05 -9.34
CA ARG A 37 29.34 -4.99 -9.55
C ARG A 37 27.96 -5.58 -9.84
N LEU A 38 27.88 -6.65 -10.63
CA LEU A 38 26.62 -7.35 -10.91
C LEU A 38 25.99 -7.93 -9.63
N VAL A 39 26.80 -8.58 -8.79
CA VAL A 39 26.34 -9.14 -7.51
C VAL A 39 25.86 -8.04 -6.59
N ILE A 40 26.60 -6.93 -6.47
CA ILE A 40 26.19 -5.78 -5.65
C ILE A 40 24.86 -5.21 -6.15
N ALA A 41 24.69 -5.03 -7.46
CA ALA A 41 23.44 -4.53 -8.03
C ALA A 41 22.23 -5.43 -7.71
N HIS A 42 22.40 -6.76 -7.71
CA HIS A 42 21.34 -7.69 -7.32
C HIS A 42 21.03 -7.60 -5.82
N VAL A 43 22.05 -7.46 -4.98
CA VAL A 43 21.87 -7.29 -3.52
C VAL A 43 21.17 -5.96 -3.22
N ASP A 44 21.56 -4.88 -3.88
CA ASP A 44 20.95 -3.57 -3.72
C ASP A 44 19.49 -3.57 -4.19
N LEU A 45 19.18 -4.21 -5.32
CA LEU A 45 17.81 -4.42 -5.79
C LEU A 45 16.99 -5.23 -4.79
N ALA A 46 17.50 -6.38 -4.33
CA ALA A 46 16.81 -7.22 -3.36
C ALA A 46 16.57 -6.48 -2.04
N ARG A 47 17.53 -5.66 -1.59
CA ARG A 47 17.38 -4.83 -0.39
C ARG A 47 16.34 -3.73 -0.58
N ALA A 48 16.27 -3.11 -1.76
CA ALA A 48 15.24 -2.13 -2.09
C ALA A 48 13.85 -2.76 -2.07
N GLU A 49 13.65 -3.90 -2.73
CA GLU A 49 12.37 -4.62 -2.71
C GLU A 49 11.99 -5.08 -1.30
N ALA A 50 12.94 -5.59 -0.52
CA ALA A 50 12.69 -5.98 0.86
C ALA A 50 12.28 -4.78 1.74
N GLY A 51 12.83 -3.60 1.48
CA GLY A 51 12.42 -2.35 2.14
C GLY A 51 10.99 -1.94 1.80
N GLU A 52 10.61 -2.02 0.53
CA GLU A 52 9.25 -1.74 0.06
C GLU A 52 8.23 -2.71 0.68
N ILE A 53 8.52 -4.01 0.66
CA ILE A 53 7.67 -5.04 1.28
C ILE A 53 7.58 -4.83 2.80
N GLY A 54 8.71 -4.53 3.45
CA GLY A 54 8.76 -4.26 4.88
C GLY A 54 7.88 -3.08 5.30
N ALA A 55 7.89 -1.99 4.52
CA ALA A 55 7.05 -0.82 4.78
C ALA A 55 5.56 -1.14 4.66
N GLU A 56 5.16 -1.93 3.65
CA GLU A 56 3.76 -2.35 3.50
C GLU A 56 3.34 -3.32 4.63
N ILE A 57 4.22 -4.25 5.04
CA ILE A 57 3.97 -5.13 6.21
C ILE A 57 3.75 -4.29 7.47
N GLN A 58 4.60 -3.28 7.72
CA GLN A 58 4.44 -2.39 8.87
C GLN A 58 3.10 -1.64 8.83
N ARG A 59 2.71 -1.15 7.66
CA ARG A 59 1.42 -0.48 7.47
C ARG A 59 0.25 -1.41 7.75
N VAL A 60 0.27 -2.62 7.21
CA VAL A 60 -0.78 -3.62 7.47
C VAL A 60 -0.80 -4.03 8.94
N ALA A 61 0.35 -4.20 9.58
CA ALA A 61 0.44 -4.49 11.01
C ALA A 61 -0.17 -3.36 11.86
N LEU A 62 0.07 -2.09 11.51
CA LEU A 62 -0.53 -0.95 12.19
C LEU A 62 -2.06 -0.91 12.01
N LEU A 63 -2.55 -1.19 10.81
CA LEU A 63 -4.00 -1.27 10.54
C LEU A 63 -4.64 -2.44 11.29
N ALA A 64 -4.01 -3.61 11.26
CA ALA A 64 -4.47 -4.79 11.99
C ALA A 64 -4.48 -4.55 13.52
N GLY A 65 -3.43 -3.93 14.06
CA GLY A 65 -3.36 -3.52 15.46
C GLY A 65 -4.46 -2.51 15.83
N THR A 66 -4.73 -1.55 14.95
CA THR A 66 -5.82 -0.57 15.11
C THR A 66 -7.19 -1.25 15.14
N ALA A 67 -7.44 -2.16 14.19
CA ALA A 67 -8.67 -2.93 14.12
C ALA A 67 -8.87 -3.79 15.37
N PHE A 68 -7.83 -4.53 15.77
CA PHE A 68 -7.85 -5.36 16.96
C PHE A 68 -8.10 -4.53 18.23
N GLY A 69 -7.40 -3.41 18.40
CA GLY A 69 -7.58 -2.52 19.54
C GLY A 69 -9.01 -1.95 19.62
N ALA A 70 -9.56 -1.50 18.50
CA ALA A 70 -10.93 -0.99 18.44
C ALA A 70 -11.97 -2.08 18.76
N LEU A 71 -11.80 -3.30 18.24
CA LEU A 71 -12.66 -4.44 18.57
C LEU A 71 -12.54 -4.86 20.03
N PHE A 72 -11.33 -4.85 20.59
CA PHE A 72 -11.10 -5.17 22.00
C PHE A 72 -11.80 -4.19 22.93
N VAL A 73 -11.67 -2.88 22.67
CA VAL A 73 -12.40 -1.85 23.44
C VAL A 73 -13.90 -2.00 23.26
N THR A 74 -14.37 -2.27 22.04
CA THR A 74 -15.81 -2.52 21.77
C THR A 74 -16.32 -3.73 22.55
N ALA A 75 -15.56 -4.83 22.59
CA ALA A 75 -15.92 -6.04 23.32
C ALA A 75 -16.01 -5.82 24.83
N ILE A 76 -15.23 -4.89 25.39
CA ILE A 76 -15.34 -4.46 26.79
C ILE A 76 -16.53 -3.51 26.99
N LEU A 77 -16.76 -2.58 26.05
CA LEU A 77 -17.86 -1.62 26.14
C LEU A 77 -19.23 -2.26 25.98
N LEU A 78 -19.39 -3.31 25.19
CA LEU A 78 -20.69 -3.96 24.98
C LEU A 78 -21.33 -4.53 26.26
N PRO A 79 -20.65 -5.31 27.12
CA PRO A 79 -21.26 -5.80 28.35
C PRO A 79 -21.51 -4.67 29.36
N ILE A 80 -20.56 -3.73 29.51
CA ILE A 80 -20.70 -2.58 30.42
C ILE A 80 -21.85 -1.70 29.94
N GLY A 81 -21.83 -1.33 28.66
CA GLY A 81 -22.84 -0.55 27.97
C GLY A 81 -24.19 -1.23 27.95
N GLY A 82 -24.25 -2.54 27.77
CA GLY A 82 -25.48 -3.32 27.82
C GLY A 82 -26.12 -3.28 29.21
N LEU A 83 -25.32 -3.46 30.26
CA LEU A 83 -25.79 -3.30 31.64
C LEU A 83 -26.22 -1.87 31.94
N LEU A 84 -25.43 -0.88 31.48
CA LEU A 84 -25.76 0.54 31.63
C LEU A 84 -27.01 0.91 30.85
N PHE A 85 -27.23 0.38 29.66
CA PHE A 85 -28.40 0.63 28.82
C PHE A 85 -29.66 0.05 29.46
N LEU A 86 -29.56 -1.15 30.04
CA LEU A 86 -30.62 -1.76 30.84
C LEU A 86 -30.95 -0.92 32.08
N ALA A 87 -29.92 -0.31 32.69
CA ALA A 87 -30.07 0.64 33.79
C ALA A 87 -30.54 2.03 33.33
N ASP A 88 -30.26 2.45 32.10
CA ASP A 88 -30.60 3.75 31.50
C ASP A 88 -32.11 3.85 31.26
N TRP A 89 -32.77 2.72 30.98
CA TRP A 89 -34.24 2.58 31.05
C TRP A 89 -34.80 3.06 32.41
N LEU A 90 -33.97 2.99 33.46
CA LEU A 90 -34.31 3.38 34.84
C LEU A 90 -33.68 4.73 35.27
N LEU A 91 -32.61 5.21 34.62
CA LEU A 91 -31.71 6.25 35.17
C LEU A 91 -31.28 7.40 34.23
N GLY A 92 -31.42 7.35 32.90
CA GLY A 92 -31.00 8.49 32.06
C GLY A 92 -30.53 8.21 30.63
N SER A 93 -29.50 8.95 30.16
CA SER A 93 -29.03 9.05 28.75
C SER A 93 -27.61 8.50 28.49
N ILE A 94 -27.01 7.80 29.44
CA ILE A 94 -25.60 7.35 29.35
C ILE A 94 -25.44 6.20 28.34
N GLY A 95 -26.47 5.36 28.17
CA GLY A 95 -26.48 4.22 27.27
C GLY A 95 -26.35 4.62 25.80
N TRP A 96 -26.88 5.77 25.40
CA TRP A 96 -26.72 6.31 24.04
C TRP A 96 -25.28 6.65 23.70
N GLY A 97 -24.53 7.18 24.67
CA GLY A 97 -23.10 7.47 24.50
C GLY A 97 -22.30 6.19 24.26
N VAL A 98 -22.59 5.13 25.02
CA VAL A 98 -21.92 3.83 24.83
C VAL A 98 -22.29 3.20 23.49
N LEU A 99 -23.56 3.25 23.09
CA LEU A 99 -24.01 2.74 21.78
C LEU A 99 -23.28 3.44 20.62
N LEU A 100 -23.28 4.77 20.60
CA LEU A 100 -22.60 5.55 19.55
C LEU A 100 -21.08 5.34 19.58
N GLY A 101 -20.49 5.25 20.77
CA GLY A 101 -19.07 4.95 20.94
C GLY A 101 -18.69 3.57 20.40
N SER A 102 -19.48 2.54 20.68
CA SER A 102 -19.27 1.19 20.16
C SER A 102 -19.43 1.14 18.64
N LEU A 103 -20.45 1.80 18.07
CA LEU A 103 -20.63 1.90 16.62
C LEU A 103 -19.43 2.61 15.96
N LEU A 104 -18.95 3.71 16.52
CA LEU A 104 -17.79 4.42 16.01
C LEU A 104 -16.51 3.54 16.04
N LEU A 105 -16.30 2.76 17.09
CA LEU A 105 -15.17 1.85 17.16
C LEU A 105 -15.27 0.69 16.16
N LEU A 106 -16.47 0.16 15.93
CA LEU A 106 -16.72 -0.82 14.87
C LEU A 106 -16.41 -0.24 13.49
N ASP A 107 -16.81 1.01 13.25
CA ASP A 107 -16.51 1.74 12.02
C ASP A 107 -15.00 1.90 11.82
N VAL A 108 -14.27 2.33 12.84
CA VAL A 108 -12.80 2.42 12.81
C VAL A 108 -12.17 1.06 12.51
N ALA A 109 -12.62 0.01 13.19
CA ALA A 109 -12.12 -1.34 12.97
C ALA A 109 -12.37 -1.79 11.53
N MET A 110 -13.56 -1.54 11.01
CA MET A 110 -13.94 -1.91 9.65
C MET A 110 -13.15 -1.13 8.61
N VAL A 111 -12.98 0.20 8.76
CA VAL A 111 -12.09 0.98 7.88
C VAL A 111 -10.68 0.41 7.89
N ALA A 112 -10.13 0.11 9.07
CA ALA A 112 -8.78 -0.41 9.19
C ALA A 112 -8.64 -1.77 8.46
N VAL A 113 -9.61 -2.68 8.60
CA VAL A 113 -9.64 -3.96 7.88
C VAL A 113 -9.74 -3.75 6.36
N LEU A 114 -10.70 -2.93 5.92
CA LEU A 114 -10.89 -2.66 4.48
C LEU A 114 -9.65 -2.01 3.86
N ARG A 115 -8.96 -1.14 4.59
CA ARG A 115 -7.70 -0.55 4.13
C ARG A 115 -6.56 -1.55 4.11
N ALA A 116 -6.49 -2.47 5.09
CA ALA A 116 -5.47 -3.52 5.15
C ALA A 116 -5.58 -4.51 3.99
N ILE A 117 -6.81 -4.84 3.55
CA ILE A 117 -7.04 -5.70 2.38
C ILE A 117 -6.98 -4.93 1.04
N GLY A 118 -6.59 -3.65 1.07
CA GLY A 118 -6.30 -2.88 -0.14
C GLY A 118 -7.46 -2.11 -0.75
N VAL A 119 -8.62 -1.99 -0.08
CA VAL A 119 -9.72 -1.17 -0.60
C VAL A 119 -9.30 0.30 -0.68
N SER A 120 -9.59 0.94 -1.82
CA SER A 120 -9.21 2.32 -2.11
C SER A 120 -9.92 3.32 -1.19
N SER A 121 -9.18 4.31 -0.67
CA SER A 121 -9.73 5.37 0.19
C SER A 121 -10.83 6.20 -0.49
N GLU A 122 -10.77 6.36 -1.82
CA GLU A 122 -11.77 7.10 -2.59
C GLU A 122 -13.15 6.45 -2.54
N ARG A 123 -13.21 5.11 -2.61
CA ARG A 123 -14.48 4.36 -2.51
C ARG A 123 -15.08 4.50 -1.12
N LEU A 124 -14.29 4.30 -0.07
CA LEU A 124 -14.73 4.51 1.31
C LEU A 124 -15.18 5.95 1.55
N GLY A 125 -14.42 6.93 1.06
CA GLY A 125 -14.73 8.35 1.18
C GLY A 125 -16.04 8.72 0.47
N ARG A 126 -16.30 8.13 -0.70
CA ARG A 126 -17.57 8.33 -1.42
C ARG A 126 -18.76 7.74 -0.66
N ALA A 127 -18.63 6.52 -0.14
CA ALA A 127 -19.68 5.89 0.67
C ALA A 127 -19.97 6.72 1.93
N PHE A 128 -18.92 7.19 2.61
CA PHE A 128 -19.03 8.11 3.74
C PHE A 128 -19.72 9.42 3.38
N LEU A 129 -19.34 10.05 2.27
CA LEU A 129 -19.94 11.31 1.83
C LEU A 129 -21.44 11.16 1.52
N VAL A 130 -21.82 10.09 0.80
CA VAL A 130 -23.23 9.82 0.48
C VAL A 130 -24.05 9.60 1.75
N ALA A 131 -23.54 8.78 2.68
CA ALA A 131 -24.20 8.54 3.97
C ALA A 131 -24.26 9.79 4.85
N PHE A 132 -23.21 10.62 4.84
CA PHE A 132 -23.17 11.89 5.56
C PHE A 132 -24.25 12.85 5.07
N LEU A 133 -24.39 13.00 3.75
CA LEU A 133 -25.45 13.83 3.17
C LEU A 133 -26.84 13.29 3.53
N ALA A 134 -27.04 11.97 3.45
CA ALA A 134 -28.30 11.35 3.84
C ALA A 134 -28.62 11.57 5.33
N ALA A 135 -27.64 11.37 6.21
CA ALA A 135 -27.77 11.60 7.64
C ALA A 135 -28.05 13.07 7.98
N ALA A 136 -27.41 14.01 7.28
CA ALA A 136 -27.67 15.44 7.43
C ALA A 136 -29.12 15.79 7.05
N VAL A 137 -29.62 15.24 5.93
CA VAL A 137 -31.03 15.41 5.53
C VAL A 137 -31.98 14.85 6.59
N VAL A 138 -31.74 13.64 7.09
CA VAL A 138 -32.56 13.05 8.18
C VAL A 138 -32.54 13.93 9.42
N THR A 139 -31.37 14.42 9.83
CA THR A 139 -31.22 15.30 10.99
C THR A 139 -32.04 16.58 10.83
N ILE A 140 -31.94 17.24 9.67
CA ILE A 140 -32.66 18.47 9.37
C ILE A 140 -34.17 18.23 9.37
N LEU A 141 -34.64 17.15 8.72
CA LEU A 141 -36.07 16.83 8.68
C LEU A 141 -36.65 16.55 10.08
N LEU A 142 -35.89 15.86 10.95
CA LEU A 142 -36.30 15.61 12.33
C LEU A 142 -36.37 16.91 13.15
N LEU A 143 -35.38 17.79 12.98
CA LEU A 143 -35.31 19.08 13.64
C LEU A 143 -36.47 20.00 13.23
N LEU A 144 -36.86 19.96 11.95
CA LEU A 144 -37.99 20.72 11.43
C LEU A 144 -39.35 20.11 11.80
N SER A 145 -39.42 18.80 12.05
CA SER A 145 -40.70 18.12 12.23
C SER A 145 -41.30 18.32 13.62
N ILE A 146 -40.63 17.93 14.71
CA ILE A 146 -41.12 18.05 16.11
C ILE A 146 -40.03 17.67 17.14
N ALA A 147 -38.92 17.03 16.74
CA ALA A 147 -38.00 16.41 17.68
C ALA A 147 -37.05 17.40 18.38
N GLU A 148 -36.83 17.20 19.68
CA GLU A 148 -35.82 17.93 20.46
C GLU A 148 -34.45 17.84 19.79
N SER A 149 -33.68 18.94 19.77
CA SER A 149 -32.39 19.02 19.07
C SER A 149 -31.43 17.87 19.41
N ARG A 150 -31.45 17.39 20.66
CA ARG A 150 -30.61 16.26 21.11
C ARG A 150 -30.97 14.95 20.41
N VAL A 151 -32.27 14.66 20.30
CA VAL A 151 -32.79 13.44 19.67
C VAL A 151 -32.53 13.46 18.17
N SER A 152 -32.78 14.59 17.52
CA SER A 152 -32.54 14.77 16.09
C SER A 152 -31.08 14.53 15.72
N VAL A 153 -30.13 15.10 16.48
CA VAL A 153 -28.69 14.92 16.25
C VAL A 153 -28.27 13.47 16.55
N GLY A 154 -28.74 12.88 17.64
CA GLY A 154 -28.43 11.49 17.98
C GLY A 154 -28.86 10.49 16.91
N LEU A 155 -30.08 10.64 16.39
CA LEU A 155 -30.60 9.80 15.29
C LEU A 155 -29.85 10.05 13.98
N GLY A 156 -29.51 11.30 13.68
CA GLY A 156 -28.65 11.65 12.55
C GLY A 156 -27.30 10.93 12.58
N LEU A 157 -26.63 10.97 13.73
CA LEU A 157 -25.36 10.28 13.93
C LEU A 157 -25.49 8.76 13.82
N LEU A 158 -26.56 8.18 14.37
CA LEU A 158 -26.84 6.75 14.25
C LEU A 158 -27.04 6.36 12.78
N VAL A 159 -27.81 7.13 12.02
CA VAL A 159 -28.00 6.92 10.57
C VAL A 159 -26.67 7.01 9.84
N LEU A 160 -25.83 7.99 10.14
CA LEU A 160 -24.51 8.10 9.54
C LEU A 160 -23.67 6.84 9.80
N LEU A 161 -23.48 6.50 11.07
CA LEU A 161 -22.66 5.38 11.54
C LEU A 161 -23.15 4.02 11.01
N VAL A 162 -24.43 3.88 10.65
CA VAL A 162 -24.97 2.62 10.09
C VAL A 162 -25.02 2.64 8.56
N ALA A 163 -25.35 3.77 7.94
CA ALA A 163 -25.55 3.82 6.50
C ALA A 163 -24.23 3.72 5.73
N TRP A 164 -23.18 4.41 6.18
CA TRP A 164 -21.92 4.43 5.44
C TRP A 164 -21.23 3.06 5.40
N PRO A 165 -21.21 2.25 6.48
CA PRO A 165 -20.68 0.89 6.45
C PRO A 165 -21.43 -0.03 5.51
N VAL A 166 -22.75 0.05 5.52
CA VAL A 166 -23.62 -0.76 4.66
C VAL A 166 -23.34 -0.43 3.20
N LEU A 167 -23.27 0.86 2.85
CA LEU A 167 -22.94 1.28 1.49
C LEU A 167 -21.52 0.85 1.09
N GLY A 168 -20.54 1.00 1.97
CA GLY A 168 -19.16 0.56 1.74
C GLY A 168 -19.05 -0.95 1.56
N GLY A 169 -19.73 -1.74 2.40
CA GLY A 169 -19.77 -3.19 2.32
C GLY A 169 -20.46 -3.69 1.04
N LEU A 170 -21.55 -3.05 0.63
CA LEU A 170 -22.24 -3.36 -0.63
C LEU A 170 -21.36 -3.04 -1.85
N ASP A 171 -20.64 -1.91 -1.83
CA ASP A 171 -19.71 -1.55 -2.91
C ASP A 171 -18.57 -2.57 -3.04
N VAL A 172 -17.97 -2.98 -1.91
CA VAL A 172 -16.93 -4.01 -1.86
C VAL A 172 -17.48 -5.37 -2.33
N SER A 173 -18.69 -5.74 -1.89
CA SER A 173 -19.33 -6.99 -2.31
C SER A 173 -19.63 -7.04 -3.81
N ARG A 174 -19.94 -5.89 -4.43
CA ARG A 174 -20.23 -5.81 -5.87
C ARG A 174 -18.98 -5.71 -6.73
N SER A 175 -17.98 -4.98 -6.25
CA SER A 175 -16.75 -4.71 -6.99
C SER A 175 -15.69 -5.82 -6.83
N GLY A 176 -15.82 -6.65 -5.79
CA GLY A 176 -14.83 -7.65 -5.42
C GLY A 176 -13.56 -7.05 -4.80
N ILE A 177 -12.69 -7.93 -4.31
CA ILE A 177 -11.36 -7.59 -3.79
C ILE A 177 -10.33 -8.09 -4.81
N ASP A 178 -9.44 -7.20 -5.24
CA ASP A 178 -8.33 -7.56 -6.12
C ASP A 178 -7.25 -8.29 -5.33
N THR A 179 -7.40 -9.61 -5.26
CA THR A 179 -6.46 -10.48 -4.54
C THR A 179 -5.09 -10.53 -5.17
N ASP A 180 -4.98 -10.26 -6.48
CA ASP A 180 -3.71 -10.31 -7.19
C ASP A 180 -2.90 -9.03 -6.93
N ALA A 181 -3.56 -7.87 -6.91
CA ALA A 181 -2.97 -6.62 -6.45
C ALA A 181 -2.59 -6.65 -4.96
N LEU A 182 -3.21 -7.50 -4.14
CA LEU A 182 -2.80 -7.70 -2.76
C LEU A 182 -1.56 -8.60 -2.67
N LYS A 183 -1.55 -9.73 -3.39
CA LYS A 183 -0.40 -10.64 -3.43
C LYS A 183 0.85 -9.96 -3.96
N SER A 184 0.74 -9.15 -5.02
CA SER A 184 1.89 -8.47 -5.64
C SER A 184 2.64 -7.53 -4.69
N ARG A 185 1.98 -7.01 -3.66
CA ARG A 185 2.61 -6.15 -2.63
C ARG A 185 3.52 -6.91 -1.68
N PHE A 186 3.27 -8.20 -1.49
CA PHE A 186 4.02 -9.06 -0.57
C PHE A 186 4.91 -10.06 -1.29
N TYR A 187 4.89 -10.07 -2.63
CA TYR A 187 5.62 -11.03 -3.44
C TYR A 187 6.74 -10.35 -4.25
N PRO A 188 8.02 -10.72 -4.04
CA PRO A 188 9.16 -10.08 -4.68
C PRO A 188 9.27 -10.49 -6.16
N THR A 189 8.50 -9.80 -7.01
CA THR A 189 8.30 -10.23 -8.41
C THR A 189 9.53 -9.90 -9.27
N ARG A 190 10.16 -8.71 -9.13
CA ARG A 190 11.30 -8.35 -9.99
C ARG A 190 12.51 -9.21 -9.67
N THR A 191 12.81 -9.49 -8.40
CA THR A 191 13.91 -10.42 -8.05
C THR A 191 13.72 -11.80 -8.68
N ILE A 192 12.49 -12.32 -8.69
CA ILE A 192 12.19 -13.63 -9.29
C ILE A 192 12.35 -13.57 -10.82
N GLU A 193 11.85 -12.52 -11.47
CA GLU A 193 11.97 -12.33 -12.92
C GLU A 193 13.43 -12.17 -13.36
N THR A 194 14.21 -11.31 -12.70
CA THR A 194 15.65 -11.14 -13.00
C THR A 194 16.42 -12.46 -12.79
N THR A 195 16.09 -13.23 -11.75
CA THR A 195 16.72 -14.53 -11.51
C THR A 195 16.36 -15.54 -12.61
N LYS A 196 15.11 -15.56 -13.07
CA LYS A 196 14.66 -16.43 -14.16
C LYS A 196 15.38 -16.08 -15.48
N GLU A 197 15.42 -14.80 -15.82
CA GLU A 197 16.13 -14.31 -17.01
C GLU A 197 17.62 -14.70 -16.97
N THR A 198 18.26 -14.57 -15.81
CA THR A 198 19.65 -14.99 -15.62
C THR A 198 19.83 -16.49 -15.83
N ILE A 199 18.93 -17.32 -15.30
CA ILE A 199 18.97 -18.79 -15.48
C ILE A 199 18.75 -19.17 -16.95
N GLU A 200 17.82 -18.50 -17.64
CA GLU A 200 17.54 -18.74 -19.06
C GLU A 200 18.74 -18.37 -19.92
N TRP A 201 19.35 -17.20 -19.69
CA TRP A 201 20.59 -16.79 -20.35
C TRP A 201 21.75 -17.77 -20.08
N VAL A 202 21.88 -18.28 -18.84
CA VAL A 202 22.93 -19.27 -18.50
C VAL A 202 22.67 -20.58 -19.23
N ARG A 203 21.40 -20.98 -19.34
CA ARG A 203 20.99 -22.20 -20.06
C ARG A 203 21.25 -22.09 -21.56
N GLU A 204 21.02 -20.94 -22.17
CA GLU A 204 21.34 -20.70 -23.60
C GLU A 204 22.85 -20.79 -23.86
N ARG A 205 23.67 -20.30 -22.92
CA ARG A 205 25.14 -20.29 -23.07
C ARG A 205 25.81 -21.59 -22.67
N THR A 206 25.14 -22.38 -21.83
CA THR A 206 25.64 -23.65 -21.32
C THR A 206 24.58 -24.71 -21.60
N PRO A 207 24.50 -25.23 -22.85
CA PRO A 207 23.58 -26.32 -23.15
C PRO A 207 24.00 -27.49 -22.26
N LEU A 208 23.22 -27.74 -21.21
CA LEU A 208 23.43 -28.90 -20.35
C LEU A 208 23.41 -30.12 -21.27
N GLY A 209 24.55 -30.80 -21.36
CA GLY A 209 24.71 -31.99 -22.19
C GLY A 209 23.54 -32.95 -21.96
N ARG A 210 23.08 -33.55 -23.07
CA ARG A 210 21.97 -34.52 -23.17
C ARG A 210 21.75 -35.26 -21.85
N LYS A 211 20.58 -35.07 -21.21
CA LYS A 211 20.13 -35.92 -20.11
C LYS A 211 20.22 -37.38 -20.58
N SER A 212 21.17 -38.13 -20.03
CA SER A 212 21.27 -39.58 -20.15
C SER A 212 20.19 -40.25 -19.31
#